data_AF-A0A9R1UEG9-F1
#
_entry.id   AF-A0A9R1UEG9-F1
#
_cell.length_a   1.000
_cell.length_b   1.000
_cell.length_c   1.000
_cell.angle_alpha   90.00
_cell.angle_beta   90.00
_cell.angle_gamma   90.00
#
_symmetry.space_group_name_H-M   'P 1'
#
loop_
_entity.id
_entity.type
_entity.pdbx_description
1 polymer ?
#
loop_
_entity_poly.entity_id
_entity_poly.type
_entity_poly.pdbx_seq_one_letter_code
_entity_poly.pdbx_strand_id
1 'polypeptide(L)'
;MLHVLKLAFVLDPDLAPIPANPILEGGGTVDPTVIAELEKQRTLRKESEELCVGHIKNTLFDRLYDLYAPVKDPRELLNALELKYKVHEEGTNKYHVSKYLELQTVDEKSIMEQVHEVQVVVNKLNALSISILELFQVGAIIAKLATS
;
A
#
# COMPACT_ATOMS: atom_id res chain seq x y z
N MET A 1 20.31 -10.19 -6.03
CA MET A 1 20.58 -8.84 -5.49
C MET A 1 20.48 -7.74 -6.57
N LEU A 2 21.03 -7.95 -7.78
CA LEU A 2 20.99 -6.95 -8.87
C LEU A 2 19.56 -6.59 -9.36
N HIS A 3 18.64 -7.55 -9.42
CA HIS A 3 17.25 -7.29 -9.85
C HIS A 3 16.45 -6.44 -8.85
N VAL A 4 16.68 -6.61 -7.55
CA VAL A 4 16.01 -5.85 -6.49
C VAL A 4 16.45 -4.38 -6.50
N LEU A 5 17.76 -4.13 -6.73
CA LEU A 5 18.31 -2.78 -6.89
C LEU A 5 17.74 -2.05 -8.12
N LYS A 6 17.53 -2.76 -9.22
CA LYS A 6 16.92 -2.20 -10.45
C LYS A 6 15.45 -1.80 -10.25
N LEU A 7 14.71 -2.55 -9.44
CA LEU A 7 13.30 -2.27 -9.16
C LEU A 7 13.12 -1.05 -8.25
N ALA A 8 13.93 -0.95 -7.17
CA ALA A 8 13.87 0.18 -6.24
C ALA A 8 14.19 1.52 -6.91
N PHE A 9 15.16 1.54 -7.83
CA PHE A 9 15.52 2.75 -8.58
C PHE A 9 14.37 3.29 -9.44
N VAL A 10 13.63 2.40 -10.11
CA VAL A 10 12.55 2.81 -11.03
C VAL A 10 11.32 3.34 -10.28
N LEU A 11 11.09 2.80 -9.08
CA LEU A 11 9.97 3.17 -8.21
C LEU A 11 10.25 4.41 -7.35
N ASP A 12 11.47 4.96 -7.42
CA ASP A 12 11.84 6.16 -6.70
C ASP A 12 10.94 7.35 -7.16
N PRO A 13 10.20 7.99 -6.24
CA PRO A 13 9.35 9.14 -6.56
C PRO A 13 10.16 10.36 -7.03
N ASP A 14 11.43 10.46 -6.65
CA ASP A 14 12.33 11.55 -7.04
C ASP A 14 13.18 11.21 -8.28
N LEU A 15 12.82 10.13 -9.00
CA LEU A 15 13.56 9.73 -10.19
C LEU A 15 13.50 10.83 -11.27
N ALA A 16 14.66 11.42 -11.58
CA ALA A 16 14.79 12.48 -12.57
C ALA A 16 14.11 12.09 -13.90
N PRO A 17 13.49 13.03 -14.64
CA PRO A 17 12.93 12.76 -15.95
C PRO A 17 13.98 12.20 -16.91
N ILE A 18 13.54 11.47 -17.92
CA ILE A 18 14.43 11.04 -19.00
C ILE A 18 15.06 12.30 -19.61
N PRO A 19 16.40 12.42 -19.63
CA PRO A 19 17.01 13.64 -20.14
C PRO A 19 16.70 13.78 -21.63
N ALA A 20 16.24 14.96 -22.05
CA ALA A 20 15.97 15.30 -23.44
C ALA A 20 17.28 15.48 -24.22
N ASN A 21 17.22 15.45 -25.55
CA ASN A 21 18.40 15.73 -26.37
C ASN A 21 18.90 17.15 -26.08
N PRO A 22 20.22 17.38 -25.97
CA PRO A 22 20.76 18.71 -25.76
C PRO A 22 20.33 19.65 -26.89
N ILE A 23 19.76 20.81 -26.53
CA ILE A 23 19.44 21.87 -27.48
C ILE A 23 20.64 22.82 -27.50
N LEU A 24 21.34 22.92 -28.64
CA LEU A 24 22.43 23.87 -28.81
C LEU A 24 21.88 25.21 -29.29
N GLU A 25 21.90 26.22 -28.41
CA GLU A 25 21.64 27.60 -28.84
C GLU A 25 22.80 28.07 -29.74
N GLY A 26 22.54 28.19 -31.04
CA GLY A 26 23.53 28.69 -32.01
C GLY A 26 23.87 27.77 -33.18
N GLY A 27 23.15 26.66 -33.41
CA GLY A 27 23.31 25.84 -34.63
C GLY A 27 24.57 24.96 -34.67
N GLY A 28 25.22 24.73 -33.53
CA GLY A 28 26.26 23.71 -33.40
C GLY A 28 25.68 22.29 -33.52
N THR A 29 26.51 21.32 -33.92
CA THR A 29 26.16 19.89 -33.91
C THR A 29 26.52 19.28 -32.55
N VAL A 30 25.57 18.61 -31.88
CA VAL A 30 25.84 17.87 -30.64
C VAL A 30 26.76 16.69 -30.95
N ASP A 31 27.71 16.41 -30.05
CA ASP A 31 28.59 15.26 -30.15
C ASP A 31 27.79 13.94 -30.29
N PRO A 32 27.95 13.19 -31.40
CA PRO A 32 27.28 11.90 -31.61
C PRO A 32 27.48 10.90 -30.47
N THR A 33 28.61 10.96 -29.77
CA THR A 33 28.95 10.08 -28.65
C THR A 33 28.05 10.33 -27.44
N VAL A 34 27.73 11.60 -27.17
CA VAL A 34 26.82 12.01 -26.08
C VAL A 34 25.38 11.59 -26.39
N ILE A 35 24.96 11.72 -27.65
CA ILE A 35 23.63 11.25 -28.09
C ILE A 35 23.51 9.73 -27.91
N ALA A 36 24.51 8.96 -28.33
CA ALA A 36 24.48 7.50 -28.23
C ALA A 36 24.42 7.00 -26.77
N GLU A 37 25.17 7.62 -25.85
CA GLU A 37 25.11 7.28 -24.43
C GLU A 37 23.74 7.63 -23.82
N LEU A 38 23.16 8.77 -24.21
CA LEU A 38 21.82 9.17 -23.76
C LEU A 38 20.73 8.20 -24.26
N GLU A 39 20.81 7.74 -25.50
CA GLU A 39 19.92 6.72 -26.06
C GLU A 39 20.05 5.38 -25.34
N LYS A 40 21.27 4.99 -24.98
CA LYS A 40 21.52 3.78 -24.20
C LYS A 40 20.89 3.88 -22.80
N GLN A 41 21.04 5.02 -22.12
CA GLN A 41 20.40 5.24 -20.81
C GLN A 41 18.87 5.20 -20.90
N ARG A 42 18.29 5.80 -21.95
CA ARG A 42 16.85 5.76 -22.21
C ARG A 42 16.34 4.33 -22.38
N THR A 43 17.03 3.55 -23.20
CA THR A 43 16.68 2.15 -23.46
C THR A 43 16.75 1.34 -22.16
N LEU A 44 17.83 1.47 -21.40
CA LEU A 44 18.00 0.78 -20.12
C LEU A 44 16.90 1.12 -19.11
N ARG A 45 16.51 2.40 -19.03
CA ARG A 45 15.41 2.81 -18.14
C ARG A 45 14.08 2.20 -18.57
N LYS A 46 13.77 2.27 -19.86
CA LYS A 46 12.52 1.70 -20.40
C LYS A 46 12.42 0.20 -20.15
N GLU A 47 13.48 -0.55 -20.41
CA GLU A 47 13.54 -1.99 -20.10
C GLU A 47 13.35 -2.26 -18.61
N SER A 48 13.93 -1.42 -17.75
CA SER A 48 13.79 -1.54 -16.29
C SER A 48 12.36 -1.23 -15.83
N GLU A 49 11.70 -0.23 -16.42
CA GLU A 49 10.30 0.10 -16.18
C GLU A 49 9.36 -1.04 -16.62
N GLU A 50 9.56 -1.60 -17.81
CA GLU A 50 8.78 -2.74 -18.31
C GLU A 50 8.95 -3.99 -17.43
N LEU A 51 10.19 -4.29 -17.02
CA LEU A 51 10.47 -5.38 -16.09
C LEU A 51 9.79 -5.16 -14.74
N CYS A 52 9.82 -3.93 -14.22
CA CYS A 52 9.20 -3.56 -12.95
C CYS A 52 7.69 -3.78 -12.97
N VAL A 53 7.02 -3.28 -14.01
CA VAL A 53 5.58 -3.51 -14.21
C VAL A 53 5.27 -5.00 -14.28
N GLY A 54 6.04 -5.76 -15.05
CA GLY A 54 5.88 -7.21 -15.15
C GLY A 54 6.01 -7.90 -13.80
N HIS A 55 7.02 -7.54 -13.01
CA HIS A 55 7.20 -8.09 -11.66
C HIS A 55 6.04 -7.75 -10.73
N ILE A 56 5.61 -6.49 -10.67
CA ILE A 56 4.49 -6.09 -9.81
C ILE A 56 3.24 -6.89 -10.22
N LYS A 57 2.90 -6.91 -11.52
CA LYS A 57 1.72 -7.63 -12.01
C LYS A 57 1.76 -9.13 -11.71
N ASN A 58 2.91 -9.78 -11.83
CA ASN A 58 3.06 -11.20 -11.53
C ASN A 58 2.85 -11.55 -10.04
N THR A 59 2.86 -10.57 -9.14
CA THR A 59 2.51 -10.77 -7.73
C THR A 59 1.01 -10.59 -7.43
N LEU A 60 0.24 -10.09 -8.40
CA LEU A 60 -1.19 -9.84 -8.25
C LEU A 60 -2.01 -11.11 -8.51
N PHE A 61 -3.13 -11.26 -7.81
CA PHE A 61 -4.17 -12.23 -8.16
C PHE A 61 -4.79 -11.89 -9.52
N ASP A 62 -5.28 -12.90 -10.25
CA ASP A 62 -5.82 -12.78 -11.61
C ASP A 62 -6.75 -11.57 -11.81
N ARG A 63 -7.71 -11.37 -10.89
CA ARG A 63 -8.65 -10.24 -10.98
C ARG A 63 -7.99 -8.86 -10.91
N LEU A 64 -6.92 -8.73 -10.12
CA LEU A 64 -6.17 -7.49 -10.00
C LEU A 64 -5.20 -7.33 -11.17
N TYR A 65 -4.64 -8.44 -11.65
CA TYR A 65 -3.86 -8.44 -12.87
C TYR A 65 -4.68 -7.88 -14.03
N ASP A 66 -5.88 -8.43 -14.26
CA ASP A 66 -6.77 -7.99 -15.34
C ASP A 66 -7.16 -6.51 -15.20
N LEU A 67 -7.49 -6.08 -13.98
CA LEU A 67 -7.86 -4.69 -13.68
C LEU A 67 -6.72 -3.71 -14.01
N TYR A 68 -5.48 -4.09 -13.68
CA TYR A 68 -4.30 -3.24 -13.86
C TYR A 68 -3.49 -3.56 -15.12
N ALA A 69 -3.94 -4.51 -15.95
CA ALA A 69 -3.27 -4.88 -17.20
C ALA A 69 -2.98 -3.68 -18.12
N PRO A 70 -3.87 -2.67 -18.24
CA PRO A 70 -3.61 -1.49 -19.08
C PRO A 70 -2.52 -0.55 -18.54
N VAL A 71 -2.20 -0.60 -17.24
CA VAL A 71 -1.23 0.32 -16.61
C VAL A 71 0.18 -0.07 -17.02
N LYS A 72 0.92 0.90 -17.56
CA LYS A 72 2.29 0.70 -18.11
C LYS A 72 3.37 1.44 -17.34
N ASP A 73 3.00 2.41 -16.50
CA ASP A 73 3.96 3.07 -15.63
C ASP A 73 4.02 2.32 -14.28
N PRO A 74 5.21 1.91 -13.82
CA PRO A 74 5.35 1.15 -12.58
C PRO A 74 5.00 1.96 -11.33
N ARG A 75 5.21 3.29 -11.33
CA ARG A 75 4.86 4.16 -10.20
C ARG A 75 3.36 4.38 -10.11
N GLU A 76 2.71 4.62 -11.25
CA GLU A 76 1.24 4.70 -11.32
C GLU A 76 0.61 3.40 -10.80
N LEU A 77 1.14 2.25 -11.24
CA LEU A 77 0.68 0.94 -10.77
C LEU A 77 0.87 0.77 -9.25
N LEU A 78 2.07 1.09 -8.74
CA LEU A 78 2.35 0.98 -7.30
C LEU A 78 1.46 1.92 -6.48
N ASN A 79 1.35 3.19 -6.88
CA ASN A 79 0.52 4.18 -6.20
C ASN A 79 -0.97 3.78 -6.19
N ALA A 80 -1.48 3.25 -7.30
CA ALA A 80 -2.87 2.80 -7.38
C ALA A 80 -3.13 1.60 -6.44
N LEU A 81 -2.16 0.67 -6.34
CA LEU A 81 -2.23 -0.44 -5.40
C LEU A 81 -2.17 0.08 -3.95
N GLU A 82 -1.20 0.91 -3.61
CA GLU A 82 -1.05 1.49 -2.29
C GLU A 82 -2.30 2.25 -1.86
N LEU A 83 -2.86 3.11 -2.71
CA LEU A 83 -4.08 3.84 -2.42
C LEU A 83 -5.26 2.89 -2.14
N LYS A 84 -5.46 1.88 -2.99
CA LYS A 84 -6.57 0.93 -2.85
C LYS A 84 -6.48 0.15 -1.54
N TYR A 85 -5.28 -0.33 -1.20
CA TYR A 85 -5.08 -1.12 0.00
C TYR A 85 -5.03 -0.29 1.27
N LYS A 86 -4.50 0.94 1.23
CA LYS A 86 -4.53 1.87 2.34
C LYS A 86 -5.95 2.27 2.74
N VAL A 87 -6.80 2.59 1.76
CA VAL A 87 -8.22 2.90 2.02
C VAL A 87 -8.96 1.68 2.59
N HIS A 88 -8.67 0.49 2.08
CA HIS A 88 -9.26 -0.76 2.60
C HIS A 88 -8.81 -1.03 4.04
N GLU A 89 -7.53 -0.85 4.35
CA GLU A 89 -6.96 -0.98 5.69
C GLU A 89 -7.60 0.01 6.66
N GLU A 90 -7.65 1.30 6.31
CA GLU A 90 -8.29 2.34 7.12
C GLU A 90 -9.78 2.04 7.37
N GLY A 91 -10.50 1.58 6.34
CA GLY A 91 -11.90 1.17 6.47
C GLY A 91 -12.10 -0.05 7.38
N THR A 92 -11.22 -1.04 7.27
CA THR A 92 -11.24 -2.26 8.10
C THR A 92 -10.93 -1.93 9.55
N ASN A 93 -9.91 -1.10 9.79
CA ASN A 93 -9.54 -0.60 11.11
C ASN A 93 -10.70 0.16 11.76
N LYS A 94 -11.31 1.10 11.01
CA LYS A 94 -12.49 1.84 11.48
C LYS A 94 -13.67 0.94 11.82
N TYR A 95 -13.93 -0.08 10.99
CA TYR A 95 -15.01 -1.04 11.24
C TYR A 95 -14.80 -1.80 12.56
N HIS A 96 -13.60 -2.32 12.80
CA HIS A 96 -13.31 -3.07 14.03
C HIS A 96 -13.32 -2.17 15.28
N VAL A 97 -12.82 -0.94 15.18
CA VAL A 97 -12.90 0.05 16.27
C VAL A 97 -14.35 0.41 16.58
N SER A 98 -15.16 0.69 15.56
CA SER A 98 -16.59 1.01 15.74
C SER A 98 -17.32 -0.16 16.39
N LYS A 99 -17.07 -1.38 15.92
CA LYS A 99 -17.65 -2.60 16.51
C LYS A 99 -17.28 -2.74 17.99
N TYR A 100 -16.03 -2.44 18.38
CA TYR A 100 -15.62 -2.47 19.78
C TYR A 100 -16.38 -1.46 20.64
N LEU A 101 -16.56 -0.24 20.13
CA LEU A 101 -17.28 0.83 20.83
C LEU A 101 -18.77 0.55 20.94
N GLU A 102 -19.39 0.01 19.88
CA GLU A 102 -20.83 -0.27 19.77
C GLU A 102 -21.28 -1.55 20.49
N LEU A 103 -20.35 -2.39 20.99
CA LEU A 103 -20.73 -3.56 21.79
C LEU A 103 -21.58 -3.13 22.99
N GLN A 104 -22.82 -3.60 23.06
CA GLN A 104 -23.73 -3.39 24.18
C GLN A 104 -23.94 -4.69 24.94
N THR A 105 -24.23 -4.58 26.22
CA THR A 105 -24.65 -5.72 27.04
C THR A 105 -26.09 -6.05 26.72
N VAL A 106 -26.42 -7.34 26.72
CA VAL A 106 -27.77 -7.84 26.46
C VAL A 106 -28.10 -8.78 27.61
N ASP A 107 -29.15 -8.48 28.39
CA ASP A 107 -29.52 -9.24 29.60
C ASP A 107 -29.79 -10.73 29.33
N GLU A 108 -30.15 -11.06 28.09
CA GLU A 108 -30.37 -12.44 27.63
C GLU A 108 -29.08 -13.24 27.45
N LYS A 109 -27.91 -12.58 27.36
CA LYS A 109 -26.60 -13.23 27.20
C LYS A 109 -25.88 -13.32 28.54
N SER A 110 -25.23 -14.46 28.79
CA SER A 110 -24.38 -14.61 29.97
C SER A 110 -23.20 -13.64 29.94
N ILE A 111 -22.70 -13.24 31.12
CA ILE A 111 -21.51 -12.38 31.24
C ILE A 111 -20.31 -12.99 30.50
N MET A 112 -20.17 -14.31 30.52
CA MET A 112 -19.07 -15.01 29.84
C MET A 112 -19.16 -14.89 28.31
N GLU A 113 -20.36 -14.99 27.74
CA GLU A 113 -20.56 -14.77 26.30
C GLU A 113 -20.23 -13.33 25.90
N GLN A 114 -20.63 -12.36 26.71
CA GLN A 114 -20.33 -10.95 26.47
C GLN A 114 -18.82 -10.65 26.55
N VAL A 115 -18.12 -11.19 27.55
CA VAL A 115 -16.65 -11.10 27.68
C VAL A 115 -15.98 -11.74 26.47
N HIS A 116 -16.46 -12.89 26.01
CA HIS A 116 -15.93 -13.55 24.82
C HIS A 116 -16.08 -12.68 23.56
N GLU A 117 -17.23 -12.03 23.36
CA GLU A 117 -17.45 -11.12 22.24
C GLU A 117 -16.46 -9.94 22.23
N VAL A 118 -16.22 -9.33 23.40
CA VAL A 118 -15.21 -8.27 23.55
C VAL A 118 -13.81 -8.80 23.20
N GLN A 119 -13.43 -9.96 23.76
CA GLN A 119 -12.12 -10.56 23.50
C GLN A 119 -11.91 -10.88 22.01
N VAL A 120 -12.94 -11.36 21.31
CA VAL A 120 -12.87 -11.63 19.87
C VAL A 120 -12.58 -10.34 19.09
N VAL A 121 -13.22 -9.22 19.45
CA VAL A 121 -12.97 -7.94 18.78
C VAL A 121 -11.58 -7.38 19.11
N VAL A 122 -11.16 -7.47 20.38
CA VAL A 122 -9.80 -7.09 20.80
C VAL A 122 -8.74 -7.90 20.06
N ASN A 123 -8.93 -9.21 19.91
CA ASN A 123 -7.99 -10.06 19.17
C ASN A 123 -7.92 -9.68 17.68
N LYS A 124 -9.05 -9.31 17.07
CA LYS A 124 -9.08 -8.83 15.68
C LYS A 124 -8.35 -7.50 15.52
N LEU A 125 -8.49 -6.59 16.49
CA LEU A 125 -7.75 -5.31 16.51
C LEU A 125 -6.25 -5.54 16.69
N ASN A 126 -5.85 -6.44 17.60
CA ASN A 126 -4.45 -6.81 17.79
C ASN A 126 -3.83 -7.43 16.52
N ALA A 127 -4.58 -8.25 15.77
CA ALA A 127 -4.12 -8.81 14.50
C ALA A 127 -3.87 -7.73 13.42
N LEU A 128 -4.54 -6.57 13.55
CA LEU A 128 -4.34 -5.38 12.72
C LEU A 128 -3.30 -4.41 13.31
N SER A 129 -2.53 -4.86 14.32
CA SER A 129 -1.56 -4.04 15.06
C SER A 129 -2.17 -2.84 15.80
N ILE A 130 -3.48 -2.85 16.04
CA ILE A 130 -4.19 -1.86 16.86
C ILE A 130 -4.28 -2.41 18.29
N SER A 131 -3.32 -2.03 19.14
CA SER A 131 -3.32 -2.45 20.54
C SER A 131 -4.25 -1.58 21.38
N ILE A 132 -5.10 -2.22 22.17
CA ILE A 132 -5.92 -1.54 23.18
C ILE A 132 -5.26 -1.77 24.54
N LEU A 133 -4.98 -0.70 25.26
CA LEU A 133 -4.45 -0.77 26.62
C LEU A 133 -5.38 -1.58 27.54
N GLU A 134 -4.83 -2.50 28.33
CA GLU A 134 -5.60 -3.37 29.21
C GLU A 134 -6.51 -2.58 30.17
N LEU A 135 -6.03 -1.47 30.73
CA LEU A 135 -6.82 -0.59 31.58
C LEU A 135 -8.05 -0.02 30.86
N PHE A 136 -7.92 0.32 29.57
CA PHE A 136 -9.03 0.79 28.75
C PHE A 136 -10.03 -0.35 28.48
N GLN A 137 -9.54 -1.58 28.27
CA GLN A 137 -10.40 -2.74 28.06
C GLN A 137 -11.23 -3.04 29.31
N VAL A 138 -10.60 -3.06 30.49
CA VAL A 138 -11.28 -3.26 31.78
C VAL A 138 -12.30 -2.16 32.02
N GLY A 139 -11.92 -0.89 31.80
CA GLY A 139 -12.83 0.25 31.94
C GLY A 139 -14.03 0.17 30.99
N ALA A 140 -13.80 -0.23 29.73
CA ALA A 140 -14.87 -0.40 28.74
C ALA A 140 -15.82 -1.55 29.11
N ILE A 141 -15.30 -2.68 29.61
CA ILE A 141 -16.13 -3.80 30.07
C ILE A 141 -16.99 -3.37 31.26
N ILE A 142 -16.39 -2.71 32.26
CA ILE A 142 -17.13 -2.20 33.44
C ILE A 142 -18.22 -1.21 33.01
N ALA A 143 -17.89 -0.26 32.13
CA ALA A 143 -18.85 0.73 31.65
C ALA A 143 -20.03 0.08 30.90
N LYS A 144 -19.75 -0.94 30.08
CA LYS A 144 -20.79 -1.70 29.36
C LYS A 144 -21.67 -2.52 30.31
N LEU A 145 -21.06 -3.22 31.28
CA LEU A 145 -21.81 -3.98 32.30
C LEU A 145 -22.65 -3.09 33.22
N ALA A 146 -22.20 -1.87 33.50
CA ALA A 146 -22.94 -0.91 34.33
C ALA A 146 -24.12 -0.25 33.61
N THR A 147 -24.24 -0.40 32.28
CA THR A 147 -25.35 0.12 31.48
C THR A 147 -26.50 -0.87 31.26
N SER A 148 -26.37 -2.11 31.75
CA SER A 148 -27.44 -3.13 31.83
C SER A 148 -28.29 -2.91 33.08
#